data_AF-A0A512PQG9-F1
#
_entry.id   AF-A0A512PQG9-F1
#
_cell.length_a   1.000
_cell.length_b   1.000
_cell.length_c   1.000
_cell.angle_alpha   90.00
_cell.angle_beta   90.00
_cell.angle_gamma   90.00
#
_symmetry.space_group_name_H-M   'P 1'
#
loop_
_entity.id
_entity.type
_entity.pdbx_description
1 polymer ?
#
loop_
_entity_poly.entity_id
_entity_poly.type
_entity_poly.pdbx_seq_one_letter_code
_entity_poly.pdbx_strand_id
1 'polypeptide(L)'
;MHKTLKLAKTVVIFLSVVFSMLLIGNQVVANADETARIETVNIVDTQGNTLKKQQTQTLDGDPQGLGVKVPGYDPAKTLSEIQLITVSPEEIKTEVVFKVDNDKNAIGVSGTVGGKPQDPYYISIDQVADQVGIPVASISSVSDALVKLIDFAKYGIYFDTPGSIENIQSNLMIDITVTYAYQQATTPIQFIDSNGKVVGNDTIPGFLGKTGDYTPKAPDGYQLVDTEPIAYTMSEKENPVLTIHVVKKSVTPDIPSDNHPTNVTPETPVTPAPTTPTGETTQRPAEPTIPNYAAKKGAAVYATRAIYLYKKANFKPSQRLAKYPKVKRVNRPMFVVTDYARSTNGALRYKVRDVNHGSKTAGKVGYITANSKFVVPVYYQSVPKSQKLTIINKRGVNAYRNVNLTQKVKHYRKGTHLTVKKIVKYRLTTRYQLSNGDYVTANKKLVIQKDIK
;
A
#
# COMPACT_ATOMS: atom_id res chain seq x y z
N MET A 1 22.36 46.25 -21.07
CA MET A 1 22.91 44.86 -20.99
C MET A 1 23.51 44.47 -19.63
N HIS A 2 23.30 45.23 -18.54
CA HIS A 2 23.85 44.89 -17.20
C HIS A 2 22.81 44.44 -16.15
N LYS A 3 21.50 44.44 -16.47
CA LYS A 3 20.43 43.98 -15.56
C LYS A 3 20.01 42.52 -15.78
N THR A 4 20.24 41.94 -16.95
CA THR A 4 19.88 40.55 -17.29
C THR A 4 20.91 39.52 -16.79
N LEU A 5 22.16 39.93 -16.55
CA LEU A 5 23.23 39.03 -16.08
C LEU A 5 23.26 38.83 -14.55
N LYS A 6 22.52 39.65 -13.79
CA LYS A 6 22.41 39.54 -12.33
C LYS A 6 21.34 38.53 -11.88
N LEU A 7 20.29 38.34 -12.69
CA LEU A 7 19.20 37.40 -12.38
C LEU A 7 19.61 35.94 -12.65
N ALA A 8 20.34 35.68 -13.74
CA ALA A 8 20.85 34.35 -14.07
C ALA A 8 21.85 33.80 -13.03
N LYS A 9 22.59 34.68 -12.33
CA LYS A 9 23.47 34.27 -11.23
C LYS A 9 22.71 33.94 -9.94
N THR A 10 21.56 34.55 -9.69
CA THR A 10 20.79 34.26 -8.46
C THR A 10 20.05 32.93 -8.54
N VAL A 11 19.59 32.48 -9.72
CA VAL A 11 18.81 31.23 -9.79
C VAL A 11 19.67 29.96 -10.00
N VAL A 12 20.82 30.07 -10.66
CA VAL A 12 21.86 29.01 -10.64
C VAL A 12 22.40 28.80 -9.22
N ILE A 13 22.39 29.85 -8.39
CA ILE A 13 22.71 29.74 -6.97
C ILE A 13 21.64 28.95 -6.18
N PHE A 14 20.37 28.92 -6.60
CA PHE A 14 19.30 28.28 -5.82
C PHE A 14 19.16 26.76 -6.03
N LEU A 15 19.43 26.25 -7.24
CA LEU A 15 19.68 24.79 -7.39
C LEU A 15 20.99 24.41 -6.68
N SER A 16 21.97 25.33 -6.66
CA SER A 16 23.16 25.16 -5.84
C SER A 16 22.92 25.36 -4.34
N VAL A 17 21.74 25.74 -3.83
CA VAL A 17 21.42 25.74 -2.38
C VAL A 17 20.90 24.36 -1.96
N VAL A 18 20.09 23.73 -2.79
CA VAL A 18 19.79 22.29 -2.65
C VAL A 18 21.09 21.49 -2.82
N PHE A 19 21.96 21.87 -3.76
CA PHE A 19 23.27 21.24 -3.95
C PHE A 19 24.35 21.69 -2.93
N SER A 20 24.30 22.89 -2.34
CA SER A 20 25.27 23.35 -1.32
C SER A 20 24.94 22.85 0.07
N MET A 21 23.67 22.51 0.32
CA MET A 21 23.30 21.59 1.41
C MET A 21 23.82 20.15 1.18
N LEU A 22 24.19 19.79 -0.06
CA LEU A 22 24.85 18.54 -0.46
C LEU A 22 26.38 18.67 -0.67
N LEU A 23 26.97 19.89 -0.62
CA LEU A 23 28.40 20.16 -0.88
C LEU A 23 29.24 20.41 0.39
N ILE A 24 28.69 20.28 1.61
CA ILE A 24 29.54 20.22 2.82
C ILE A 24 30.14 18.82 2.90
N GLY A 25 31.06 18.53 1.99
CA GLY A 25 31.70 17.24 1.82
C GLY A 25 32.66 17.26 0.62
N ASN A 26 33.28 18.41 0.34
CA ASN A 26 34.44 18.42 -0.53
C ASN A 26 35.66 18.23 0.37
N GLN A 27 36.21 17.02 0.35
CA GLN A 27 37.63 16.66 0.36
C GLN A 27 37.74 15.19 0.81
N VAL A 28 38.56 14.42 0.08
CA VAL A 28 39.21 13.15 0.50
C VAL A 28 38.54 11.82 0.08
N VAL A 29 39.08 11.32 -1.04
CA VAL A 29 39.62 9.95 -1.27
C VAL A 29 38.74 8.90 -1.96
N ALA A 30 39.38 8.39 -3.02
CA ALA A 30 39.06 7.21 -3.81
C ALA A 30 38.93 5.93 -2.99
N ASN A 31 38.18 4.98 -3.57
CA ASN A 31 37.90 3.60 -3.15
C ASN A 31 36.66 3.43 -2.26
N ALA A 32 35.52 3.17 -2.90
CA ALA A 32 34.41 2.44 -2.30
C ALA A 32 33.82 1.48 -3.35
N ASP A 33 33.67 0.23 -2.92
CA ASP A 33 33.10 -0.95 -3.58
C ASP A 33 31.90 -0.65 -4.53
N GLU A 34 31.95 -1.14 -5.76
CA GLU A 34 30.93 -0.96 -6.82
C GLU A 34 29.61 -1.69 -6.47
N THR A 35 28.85 -1.14 -5.53
CA THR A 35 27.45 -1.52 -5.38
C THR A 35 26.62 -0.83 -6.46
N ALA A 36 25.95 -1.63 -7.30
CA ALA A 36 25.07 -1.14 -8.37
C ALA A 36 24.05 -0.15 -7.79
N ARG A 37 24.04 1.08 -8.33
CA ARG A 37 23.19 2.18 -7.87
C ARG A 37 21.79 1.99 -8.41
N ILE A 38 20.80 1.96 -7.55
CA ILE A 38 19.41 1.73 -7.96
C ILE A 38 18.59 2.99 -7.67
N GLU A 39 17.96 3.50 -8.72
CA GLU A 39 16.86 4.45 -8.60
C GLU A 39 15.56 3.66 -8.46
N THR A 40 14.76 3.99 -7.45
CA THR A 40 13.43 3.40 -7.25
C THR A 40 12.36 4.49 -7.33
N VAL A 41 11.40 4.33 -8.23
CA VAL A 41 10.29 5.28 -8.41
C VAL A 41 8.96 4.65 -7.98
N ASN A 42 8.33 5.26 -6.98
CA ASN A 42 7.02 4.90 -6.49
C ASN A 42 6.01 5.94 -6.96
N ILE A 43 4.91 5.50 -7.57
CA ILE A 43 3.86 6.40 -8.07
C ILE A 43 2.56 6.05 -7.34
N VAL A 44 2.12 6.98 -6.49
CA VAL A 44 1.00 6.77 -5.56
C VAL A 44 0.03 7.94 -5.59
N ASP A 45 -1.11 7.79 -4.93
CA ASP A 45 -1.99 8.91 -4.60
C ASP A 45 -1.85 9.39 -3.15
N THR A 46 -2.50 10.50 -2.82
CA THR A 46 -2.58 11.09 -1.47
C THR A 46 -3.17 10.16 -0.39
N GLN A 47 -3.89 9.09 -0.76
CA GLN A 47 -4.34 8.04 0.18
C GLN A 47 -3.33 6.90 0.31
N GLY A 48 -2.28 6.90 -0.51
CA GLY A 48 -1.22 5.90 -0.56
C GLY A 48 -1.55 4.69 -1.44
N ASN A 49 -2.55 4.79 -2.32
CA ASN A 49 -2.80 3.74 -3.31
C ASN A 49 -1.72 3.77 -4.38
N THR A 50 -1.26 2.60 -4.82
CA THR A 50 -0.28 2.48 -5.90
C THR A 50 -0.96 2.67 -7.25
N LEU A 51 -0.54 3.67 -8.01
CA LEU A 51 -1.13 4.02 -9.31
C LEU A 51 -0.40 3.37 -10.49
N LYS A 52 0.90 3.11 -10.34
CA LYS A 52 1.70 2.30 -11.26
C LYS A 52 2.61 1.37 -10.46
N LYS A 53 2.94 0.22 -11.05
CA LYS A 53 3.93 -0.69 -10.48
C LYS A 53 5.24 0.08 -10.23
N GLN A 54 5.88 -0.18 -9.09
CA GLN A 54 7.19 0.39 -8.75
C GLN A 54 8.16 0.14 -9.91
N GLN A 55 8.86 1.21 -10.29
CA GLN A 55 9.87 1.19 -11.34
C GLN A 55 11.24 1.24 -10.69
N THR A 56 12.22 0.55 -11.29
CA THR A 56 13.61 0.54 -10.82
C THR A 56 14.55 0.59 -12.00
N GLN A 57 15.64 1.35 -11.89
CA GLN A 57 16.71 1.34 -12.89
C GLN A 57 18.09 1.43 -12.24
N THR A 58 19.08 0.86 -12.90
CA THR A 58 20.49 1.03 -12.51
C THR A 58 21.00 2.36 -13.06
N LEU A 59 21.73 3.12 -12.24
CA LEU A 59 22.32 4.41 -12.62
C LEU A 59 23.78 4.24 -13.09
N ASP A 60 23.97 3.42 -14.13
CA ASP A 60 25.22 3.19 -14.84
C ASP A 60 25.14 3.69 -16.30
N GLY A 61 26.25 4.17 -16.86
CA GLY A 61 26.29 4.73 -18.22
C GLY A 61 25.57 6.07 -18.37
N ASP A 62 24.69 6.19 -19.37
CA ASP A 62 23.84 7.35 -19.68
C ASP A 62 22.36 7.02 -19.42
N PRO A 63 21.94 6.88 -18.14
CA PRO A 63 20.58 6.50 -17.81
C PRO A 63 19.59 7.59 -18.23
N GLN A 64 18.46 7.15 -18.79
CA GLN A 64 17.34 8.03 -19.12
C GLN A 64 16.40 8.15 -17.92
N GLY A 65 15.70 9.27 -17.81
CA GLY A 65 14.66 9.40 -16.79
C GLY A 65 13.53 8.36 -16.95
N LEU A 66 12.79 8.10 -15.88
CA LEU A 66 11.63 7.21 -15.84
C LEU A 66 10.32 7.99 -15.98
N GLY A 67 9.43 7.52 -16.86
CA GLY A 67 8.16 8.18 -17.14
C GLY A 67 7.12 7.98 -16.02
N VAL A 68 6.63 9.08 -15.43
CA VAL A 68 5.76 9.05 -14.23
C VAL A 68 4.29 9.41 -14.48
N LYS A 69 3.89 9.69 -15.72
CA LYS A 69 2.47 9.90 -16.09
C LYS A 69 1.61 8.68 -15.78
N VAL A 70 0.40 8.92 -15.28
CA VAL A 70 -0.62 7.91 -14.99
C VAL A 70 -1.87 8.21 -15.83
N PRO A 71 -2.43 7.24 -16.56
CA PRO A 71 -3.69 7.44 -17.28
C PRO A 71 -4.80 7.99 -16.38
N GLY A 72 -5.49 9.04 -16.84
CA GLY A 72 -6.56 9.70 -16.09
C GLY A 72 -6.12 10.69 -15.01
N TYR A 73 -4.82 10.75 -14.69
CA TYR A 73 -4.25 11.75 -13.79
C TYR A 73 -3.47 12.77 -14.62
N ASP A 74 -4.11 13.89 -14.93
CA ASP A 74 -3.46 15.05 -15.55
C ASP A 74 -2.45 15.65 -14.55
N PRO A 75 -1.12 15.55 -14.79
CA PRO A 75 -0.12 16.04 -13.84
C PRO A 75 -0.25 17.53 -13.53
N ALA A 76 -0.63 18.33 -14.53
CA ALA A 76 -0.84 19.77 -14.38
C ALA A 76 -2.02 20.13 -13.46
N LYS A 77 -2.85 19.16 -13.07
CA LYS A 77 -4.00 19.38 -12.17
C LYS A 77 -3.96 18.53 -10.92
N THR A 78 -3.31 17.38 -11.00
CA THR A 78 -3.43 16.33 -9.98
C THR A 78 -2.11 16.01 -9.31
N LEU A 79 -0.96 16.48 -9.79
CA LEU A 79 0.29 16.30 -9.06
C LEU A 79 0.21 17.06 -7.72
N SER A 80 0.51 16.39 -6.61
CA SER A 80 0.40 16.96 -5.26
C SER A 80 1.75 17.11 -4.58
N GLU A 81 2.64 16.13 -4.74
CA GLU A 81 3.92 16.09 -4.04
C GLU A 81 4.92 15.21 -4.79
N ILE A 82 6.19 15.60 -4.78
CA ILE A 82 7.32 14.77 -5.18
C ILE A 82 8.32 14.75 -4.03
N GLN A 83 8.61 13.55 -3.54
CA GLN A 83 9.65 13.32 -2.55
C GLN A 83 10.85 12.66 -3.22
N LEU A 84 12.03 13.25 -3.00
CA LEU A 84 13.33 12.72 -3.39
C LEU A 84 14.09 12.37 -2.12
N ILE A 85 14.59 11.15 -2.06
CA ILE A 85 15.48 10.70 -1.00
C ILE A 85 16.78 10.29 -1.64
N THR A 86 17.88 10.87 -1.19
CA THR A 86 19.23 10.51 -1.63
C THR A 86 20.06 10.02 -0.45
N VAL A 87 21.03 9.15 -0.72
CA VAL A 87 22.00 8.68 0.28
C VAL A 87 23.39 8.86 -0.30
N SER A 88 24.23 9.66 0.38
CA SER A 88 25.62 9.89 0.00
C SER A 88 26.51 8.67 0.26
N PRO A 89 27.73 8.62 -0.33
CA PRO A 89 28.72 7.59 0.01
C PRO A 89 29.06 7.54 1.51
N GLU A 90 28.94 8.68 2.21
CA GLU A 90 29.13 8.78 3.67
C GLU A 90 27.87 8.35 4.46
N GLU A 91 26.92 7.69 3.81
CA GLU A 91 25.61 7.28 4.34
C GLU A 91 24.75 8.45 4.87
N ILE A 92 25.01 9.67 4.40
CA ILE A 92 24.20 10.84 4.76
C ILE A 92 22.93 10.80 3.93
N LYS A 93 21.81 10.57 4.62
CA LYS A 93 20.49 10.63 4.01
C LYS A 93 20.02 12.08 3.88
N THR A 94 19.67 12.48 2.66
CA THR A 94 18.98 13.73 2.36
C THR A 94 17.58 13.42 1.86
N GLU A 95 16.61 14.19 2.33
CA GLU A 95 15.21 14.12 1.91
C GLU A 95 14.80 15.51 1.44
N VAL A 96 14.23 15.60 0.24
CA VAL A 96 13.66 16.83 -0.33
C VAL A 96 12.22 16.52 -0.73
N VAL A 97 11.30 17.37 -0.32
CA VAL A 97 9.88 17.26 -0.62
C VAL A 97 9.44 18.54 -1.31
N PHE A 98 9.05 18.42 -2.57
CA PHE A 98 8.34 19.43 -3.33
C PHE A 98 6.85 19.20 -3.15
N LYS A 99 6.12 20.16 -2.60
CA LYS A 99 4.70 20.05 -2.33
C LYS A 99 3.95 21.19 -2.99
N VAL A 100 2.86 20.87 -3.66
CA VAL A 100 1.94 21.87 -4.20
C VAL A 100 1.21 22.57 -3.05
N ASP A 101 1.41 23.88 -2.91
CA ASP A 101 0.72 24.75 -1.94
C ASP A 101 -0.14 25.75 -2.70
N ASN A 102 -1.40 25.38 -2.94
CA ASN A 102 -2.36 26.21 -3.67
C ASN A 102 -2.74 27.48 -2.90
N ASP A 103 -2.72 27.45 -1.57
CA ASP A 103 -3.05 28.61 -0.74
C ASP A 103 -2.01 29.72 -0.92
N LYS A 104 -0.74 29.34 -1.09
CA LYS A 104 0.36 30.27 -1.38
C LYS A 104 0.64 30.47 -2.87
N ASN A 105 -0.11 29.79 -3.75
CA ASN A 105 0.14 29.74 -5.19
C ASN A 105 1.62 29.45 -5.54
N ALA A 106 2.22 28.49 -4.84
CA ALA A 106 3.66 28.23 -4.89
C ALA A 106 4.01 26.76 -4.60
N ILE A 107 5.20 26.32 -5.01
CA ILE A 107 5.77 25.02 -4.65
C ILE A 107 6.48 25.18 -3.31
N GLY A 108 5.98 24.54 -2.27
CA GLY A 108 6.67 24.42 -0.99
C GLY A 108 7.79 23.39 -1.08
N VAL A 109 9.01 23.79 -0.74
CA VAL A 109 10.19 22.93 -0.66
C VAL A 109 10.56 22.78 0.80
N SER A 110 10.66 21.53 1.25
CA SER A 110 11.10 21.19 2.61
C SER A 110 11.97 19.94 2.59
N GLY A 111 12.65 19.65 3.68
CA GLY A 111 13.54 18.49 3.67
C GLY A 111 14.34 18.29 4.95
N THR A 112 15.21 17.27 4.89
CA THR A 112 16.21 17.00 5.93
C THR A 112 17.55 16.66 5.30
N VAL A 113 18.65 16.99 5.99
CA VAL A 113 20.02 16.58 5.64
C VAL A 113 20.64 15.88 6.85
N GLY A 114 21.05 14.63 6.70
CA GLY A 114 21.49 13.80 7.83
C GLY A 114 20.41 13.68 8.93
N GLY A 115 19.12 13.78 8.53
CA GLY A 115 17.98 13.81 9.45
C GLY A 115 17.73 15.14 10.17
N LYS A 116 18.51 16.19 9.91
CA LYS A 116 18.26 17.55 10.44
C LYS A 116 17.31 18.31 9.51
N PRO A 117 16.15 18.80 10.00
CA PRO A 117 15.23 19.60 9.20
C PRO A 117 15.88 20.87 8.66
N GLN A 118 15.47 21.26 7.47
CA GLN A 118 15.81 22.55 6.85
C GLN A 118 14.60 23.47 6.86
N ASP A 119 14.84 24.78 6.91
CA ASP A 119 13.76 25.77 6.84
C ASP A 119 13.02 25.64 5.51
N PRO A 120 11.68 25.60 5.52
CA PRO A 120 10.91 25.50 4.30
C PRO A 120 10.99 26.80 3.51
N TYR A 121 11.01 26.67 2.19
CA TYR A 121 11.00 27.79 1.26
C TYR A 121 9.92 27.56 0.19
N TYR A 122 9.47 28.63 -0.47
CA TYR A 122 8.40 28.58 -1.47
C TYR A 122 8.89 29.13 -2.82
N ILE A 123 8.71 28.35 -3.87
CA ILE A 123 9.00 28.75 -5.25
C ILE A 123 7.69 29.17 -5.90
N SER A 124 7.55 30.46 -6.20
CA SER A 124 6.39 31.00 -6.93
C SER A 124 6.38 30.52 -8.39
N ILE A 125 5.21 30.58 -9.02
CA ILE A 125 5.04 30.25 -10.45
C ILE A 125 5.95 31.12 -11.33
N ASP A 126 6.08 32.42 -11.01
CA ASP A 126 6.94 33.35 -11.74
C ASP A 126 8.41 32.91 -11.71
N GLN A 127 8.90 32.50 -10.54
CA GLN A 127 10.26 31.99 -10.40
C GLN A 127 10.49 30.69 -11.17
N VAL A 128 9.47 29.82 -11.25
CA VAL A 128 9.54 28.63 -12.10
C VAL A 128 9.63 29.03 -13.58
N ALA A 129 8.76 29.94 -14.03
CA ALA A 129 8.73 30.39 -15.42
C ALA A 129 10.07 31.00 -15.86
N ASP A 130 10.64 31.88 -15.03
CA ASP A 130 11.96 32.47 -15.24
C ASP A 130 13.05 31.39 -15.31
N GLN A 131 13.01 30.39 -14.43
CA GLN A 131 14.00 29.34 -14.36
C GLN A 131 13.97 28.40 -15.57
N VAL A 132 12.78 28.02 -16.02
CA VAL A 132 12.61 27.12 -17.17
C VAL A 132 12.60 27.87 -18.51
N GLY A 133 12.61 29.20 -18.48
CA GLY A 133 12.71 30.06 -19.67
C GLY A 133 11.43 30.12 -20.50
N ILE A 134 10.25 30.13 -19.86
CA ILE A 134 8.95 30.18 -20.54
C ILE A 134 8.08 31.35 -20.02
N PRO A 135 7.07 31.80 -20.78
CA PRO A 135 6.12 32.77 -20.27
C PRO A 135 5.31 32.21 -19.09
N VAL A 136 5.13 32.99 -18.02
CA VAL A 136 4.28 32.63 -16.86
C VAL A 136 2.88 32.18 -17.28
N ALA A 137 2.29 32.83 -18.29
CA ALA A 137 0.97 32.49 -18.83
C ALA A 137 0.87 31.08 -19.42
N SER A 138 2.00 30.41 -19.68
CA SER A 138 2.04 29.00 -20.12
C SER A 138 2.01 27.99 -18.97
N ILE A 139 1.97 28.48 -17.71
CA ILE A 139 1.85 27.67 -16.51
C ILE A 139 0.43 27.82 -15.96
N SER A 140 -0.34 26.74 -16.05
CA SER A 140 -1.77 26.72 -15.75
C SER A 140 -2.11 26.56 -14.27
N SER A 141 -1.17 26.06 -13.46
CA SER A 141 -1.35 25.82 -12.03
C SER A 141 0.00 25.65 -11.30
N VAL A 142 -0.03 25.57 -9.97
CA VAL A 142 1.14 25.19 -9.16
C VAL A 142 1.61 23.77 -9.46
N SER A 143 0.68 22.84 -9.75
CA SER A 143 1.03 21.47 -10.16
C SER A 143 1.76 21.45 -11.51
N ASP A 144 1.30 22.25 -12.48
CA ASP A 144 1.96 22.45 -13.78
C ASP A 144 3.34 23.08 -13.60
N ALA A 145 3.47 24.08 -12.72
CA ALA A 145 4.76 24.65 -12.35
C ALA A 145 5.73 23.57 -11.83
N LEU A 146 5.25 22.68 -10.96
CA LEU A 146 6.08 21.58 -10.45
C LEU A 146 6.46 20.57 -11.54
N VAL A 147 5.54 20.22 -12.44
CA VAL A 147 5.82 19.35 -13.59
C VAL A 147 6.98 19.92 -14.42
N LYS A 148 6.86 21.19 -14.83
CA LYS A 148 7.87 21.86 -15.66
C LYS A 148 9.21 22.00 -14.94
N LEU A 149 9.20 22.31 -13.65
CA LEU A 149 10.41 22.39 -12.84
C LEU A 149 11.16 21.04 -12.81
N ILE A 150 10.43 19.93 -12.68
CA ILE A 150 11.03 18.59 -12.59
C ILE A 150 11.54 18.12 -13.95
N ASP A 151 10.77 18.31 -15.02
CA ASP A 151 11.22 18.00 -16.38
C ASP A 151 12.47 18.81 -16.76
N PHE A 152 12.51 20.09 -16.37
CA PHE A 152 13.70 20.94 -16.55
C PHE A 152 14.89 20.44 -15.70
N ALA A 153 14.65 20.04 -14.45
CA ALA A 153 15.70 19.62 -13.53
C ALA A 153 16.23 18.20 -13.79
N LYS A 154 15.53 17.35 -14.55
CA LYS A 154 15.99 16.00 -14.94
C LYS A 154 16.45 15.14 -13.75
N TYR A 155 15.64 15.08 -12.69
CA TYR A 155 15.94 14.33 -11.45
C TYR A 155 15.71 12.81 -11.54
N GLY A 156 15.90 12.19 -12.72
CA GLY A 156 15.64 10.75 -12.90
C GLY A 156 14.20 10.39 -13.24
N ILE A 157 13.28 11.35 -13.22
CA ILE A 157 11.89 11.18 -13.69
C ILE A 157 11.51 12.26 -14.70
N TYR A 158 10.52 11.95 -15.53
CA TYR A 158 9.90 12.92 -16.43
C TYR A 158 8.39 12.72 -16.58
N PHE A 159 7.69 13.81 -16.91
CA PHE A 159 6.27 13.83 -17.24
C PHE A 159 6.07 13.94 -18.75
N ASP A 160 6.66 14.96 -19.38
CA ASP A 160 6.46 15.28 -20.79
C ASP A 160 7.73 15.04 -21.61
N THR A 161 8.88 15.50 -21.10
CA THR A 161 10.14 15.50 -21.87
C THR A 161 11.11 14.47 -21.33
N PRO A 162 11.32 13.33 -22.02
CA PRO A 162 12.38 12.40 -21.65
C PRO A 162 13.76 13.04 -21.86
N GLY A 163 14.74 12.63 -21.05
CA GLY A 163 16.11 13.08 -21.22
C GLY A 163 17.09 12.36 -20.31
N SER A 164 18.37 12.50 -20.66
CA SER A 164 19.48 12.02 -19.85
C SER A 164 19.48 12.68 -18.48
N ILE A 165 19.86 11.92 -17.46
CA ILE A 165 19.91 12.39 -16.09
C ILE A 165 21.12 13.32 -15.90
N GLU A 166 20.89 14.60 -15.59
CA GLU A 166 21.98 15.61 -15.51
C GLU A 166 22.26 16.11 -14.08
N ASN A 167 21.27 16.11 -13.19
CA ASN A 167 21.39 16.75 -11.86
C ASN A 167 21.49 15.76 -10.68
N ILE A 168 21.82 14.51 -10.96
CA ILE A 168 22.07 13.50 -9.94
C ILE A 168 23.58 13.31 -9.82
N GLN A 169 24.14 13.58 -8.64
CA GLN A 169 25.53 13.21 -8.39
C GLN A 169 25.69 11.71 -8.61
N SER A 170 26.75 11.38 -9.34
CA SER A 170 27.10 10.04 -9.78
C SER A 170 27.52 9.12 -8.62
N ASN A 171 26.93 9.19 -7.43
CA ASN A 171 27.30 8.42 -6.24
C ASN A 171 26.14 8.26 -5.22
N LEU A 172 24.90 8.56 -5.62
CA LEU A 172 23.72 8.56 -4.74
C LEU A 172 22.78 7.39 -5.07
N MET A 173 22.30 6.69 -4.03
CA MET A 173 21.07 5.88 -4.14
C MET A 173 19.87 6.80 -4.04
N ILE A 174 18.85 6.59 -4.89
CA ILE A 174 17.73 7.53 -5.00
C ILE A 174 16.38 6.80 -4.92
N ASP A 175 15.58 7.16 -3.92
CA ASP A 175 14.18 6.78 -3.86
C ASP A 175 13.32 8.01 -4.19
N ILE A 176 12.48 7.89 -5.22
CA ILE A 176 11.53 8.91 -5.64
C ILE A 176 10.13 8.43 -5.34
N THR A 177 9.32 9.31 -4.76
CA THR A 177 7.87 9.10 -4.62
C THR A 177 7.13 10.25 -5.28
N VAL A 178 6.40 9.94 -6.35
CA VAL A 178 5.49 10.86 -7.03
C VAL A 178 4.08 10.62 -6.50
N THR A 179 3.47 11.65 -5.94
CA THR A 179 2.16 11.59 -5.31
C THR A 179 1.16 12.45 -6.06
N TYR A 180 0.10 11.82 -6.56
CA TYR A 180 -1.04 12.49 -7.18
C TYR A 180 -2.22 12.67 -6.19
N ALA A 181 -3.07 13.65 -6.41
CA ALA A 181 -4.31 13.85 -5.69
C ALA A 181 -5.24 12.66 -5.93
N TYR A 182 -5.88 12.15 -4.86
CA TYR A 182 -6.79 11.02 -4.95
C TYR A 182 -7.98 11.35 -5.88
N GLN A 183 -8.20 10.54 -6.90
CA GLN A 183 -9.34 10.66 -7.79
C GLN A 183 -10.34 9.53 -7.48
N GLN A 184 -11.45 9.88 -6.83
CA GLN A 184 -12.53 8.92 -6.58
C GLN A 184 -13.09 8.41 -7.91
N ALA A 185 -13.35 7.11 -7.97
CA ALA A 185 -14.04 6.48 -9.09
C ALA A 185 -15.07 5.46 -8.58
N THR A 186 -16.12 5.25 -9.37
CA THR A 186 -17.17 4.27 -9.08
C THR A 186 -17.54 3.46 -10.32
N THR A 187 -17.95 2.22 -10.11
CA THR A 187 -18.55 1.36 -11.14
C THR A 187 -19.95 0.95 -10.68
N PRO A 188 -21.03 1.45 -11.31
CA PRO A 188 -22.39 1.02 -11.00
C PRO A 188 -22.62 -0.42 -11.48
N ILE A 189 -23.49 -1.15 -10.79
CA ILE A 189 -23.84 -2.54 -11.09
C ILE A 189 -25.35 -2.67 -11.20
N GLN A 190 -25.81 -3.40 -12.22
CA GLN A 190 -27.21 -3.78 -12.38
C GLN A 190 -27.37 -5.30 -12.47
N PHE A 191 -28.30 -5.84 -11.69
CA PHE A 191 -28.71 -7.23 -11.79
C PHE A 191 -29.94 -7.33 -12.69
N ILE A 192 -29.83 -8.06 -13.80
CA ILE A 192 -30.88 -8.16 -14.82
C ILE A 192 -31.41 -9.58 -14.91
N ASP A 193 -32.72 -9.75 -14.85
CA ASP A 193 -33.36 -11.06 -14.97
C ASP A 193 -33.48 -11.55 -16.42
N SER A 194 -33.98 -12.79 -16.61
CA SER A 194 -34.15 -13.41 -17.93
C SER A 194 -35.09 -12.64 -18.87
N ASN A 195 -35.90 -11.72 -18.36
CA ASN A 195 -36.82 -10.88 -19.14
C ASN A 195 -36.25 -9.49 -19.43
N GLY A 196 -34.99 -9.23 -19.04
CA GLY A 196 -34.35 -7.93 -19.23
C GLY A 196 -34.71 -6.90 -18.15
N LYS A 197 -35.40 -7.28 -17.06
CA LYS A 197 -35.77 -6.35 -15.99
C LYS A 197 -34.64 -6.21 -14.97
N VAL A 198 -34.37 -4.97 -14.53
CA VAL A 198 -33.47 -4.71 -13.40
C VAL A 198 -34.14 -5.10 -12.08
N VAL A 199 -33.52 -6.01 -11.33
CA VAL A 199 -34.04 -6.59 -10.09
C VAL A 199 -33.18 -6.29 -8.86
N GLY A 200 -32.08 -5.57 -9.06
CA GLY A 200 -31.22 -5.06 -8.00
C GLY A 200 -30.09 -4.21 -8.55
N ASN A 201 -29.52 -3.37 -7.68
CA ASN A 201 -28.38 -2.50 -7.99
C ASN A 201 -27.30 -2.65 -6.91
N ASP A 202 -26.05 -2.44 -7.30
CA ASP A 202 -24.90 -2.32 -6.39
C ASP A 202 -23.90 -1.29 -6.96
N THR A 203 -22.83 -0.98 -6.24
CA THR A 203 -21.78 -0.07 -6.71
C THR A 203 -20.44 -0.45 -6.14
N ILE A 204 -19.41 -0.45 -6.98
CA ILE A 204 -18.02 -0.63 -6.57
C ILE A 204 -17.41 0.74 -6.34
N PRO A 205 -17.07 1.14 -5.10
CA PRO A 205 -16.28 2.33 -4.85
C PRO A 205 -14.78 2.05 -5.02
N GLY A 206 -14.05 3.05 -5.50
CA GLY A 206 -12.62 2.96 -5.70
C GLY A 206 -11.98 4.27 -6.12
N PHE A 207 -10.89 4.14 -6.85
CA PHE A 207 -10.11 5.26 -7.36
C PHE A 207 -9.77 5.01 -8.82
N LEU A 208 -9.50 6.08 -9.55
CA LEU A 208 -9.16 6.02 -10.97
C LEU A 208 -7.90 5.17 -11.19
N GLY A 209 -7.96 4.24 -12.13
CA GLY A 209 -6.92 3.25 -12.41
C GLY A 209 -6.97 1.99 -11.53
N LYS A 210 -7.90 1.91 -10.56
CA LYS A 210 -8.06 0.70 -9.74
C LYS A 210 -8.50 -0.48 -10.60
N THR A 211 -7.78 -1.58 -10.45
CA THR A 211 -8.18 -2.88 -11.01
C THR A 211 -8.55 -3.85 -9.89
N GLY A 212 -9.40 -4.81 -10.21
CA GLY A 212 -9.76 -5.87 -9.29
C GLY A 212 -10.81 -6.80 -9.87
N ASP A 213 -11.24 -7.74 -9.05
CA ASP A 213 -12.31 -8.68 -9.39
C ASP A 213 -13.53 -8.38 -8.52
N TYR A 214 -14.70 -8.23 -9.13
CA TYR A 214 -15.97 -8.11 -8.45
C TYR A 214 -16.65 -9.47 -8.38
N THR A 215 -16.93 -9.97 -7.18
CA THR A 215 -17.72 -11.20 -7.00
C THR A 215 -19.17 -10.83 -6.75
N PRO A 216 -20.09 -11.04 -7.70
CA PRO A 216 -21.48 -10.68 -7.51
C PRO A 216 -22.15 -11.41 -6.35
N LYS A 217 -23.13 -10.74 -5.74
CA LYS A 217 -24.08 -11.36 -4.82
C LYS A 217 -25.49 -11.13 -5.38
N ALA A 218 -26.20 -12.22 -5.68
CA ALA A 218 -27.57 -12.12 -6.18
C ALA A 218 -28.50 -11.39 -5.18
N PRO A 219 -29.42 -10.56 -5.67
CA PRO A 219 -30.52 -10.00 -4.89
C PRO A 219 -31.43 -11.08 -4.28
N ASP A 220 -32.19 -10.71 -3.26
CA ASP A 220 -33.13 -11.63 -2.59
C ASP A 220 -34.17 -12.18 -3.57
N GLY A 221 -34.44 -13.48 -3.50
CA GLY A 221 -35.33 -14.17 -4.43
C GLY A 221 -34.71 -14.53 -5.80
N TYR A 222 -33.45 -14.18 -6.05
CA TYR A 222 -32.72 -14.48 -7.27
C TYR A 222 -31.44 -15.30 -7.01
N GLN A 223 -30.94 -15.96 -8.05
CA GLN A 223 -29.64 -16.64 -8.11
C GLN A 223 -28.86 -16.17 -9.34
N LEU A 224 -27.54 -16.15 -9.27
CA LEU A 224 -26.68 -15.72 -10.37
C LEU A 224 -26.70 -16.72 -11.52
N VAL A 225 -26.66 -16.23 -12.77
CA VAL A 225 -26.41 -17.06 -13.95
C VAL A 225 -24.92 -17.44 -14.01
N ASP A 226 -24.05 -16.48 -13.73
CA ASP A 226 -22.60 -16.66 -13.64
C ASP A 226 -22.10 -16.25 -12.26
N THR A 227 -21.27 -17.11 -11.66
CA THR A 227 -20.69 -16.91 -10.33
C THR A 227 -19.21 -16.56 -10.37
N GLU A 228 -18.62 -16.51 -11.57
CA GLU A 228 -17.23 -16.12 -11.76
C GLU A 228 -17.03 -14.63 -11.38
N PRO A 229 -15.90 -14.30 -10.72
CA PRO A 229 -15.56 -12.91 -10.49
C PRO A 229 -15.35 -12.17 -11.81
N ILE A 230 -15.96 -10.99 -11.91
CA ILE A 230 -15.84 -10.14 -13.09
C ILE A 230 -14.67 -9.17 -12.87
N ALA A 231 -13.63 -9.28 -13.68
CA ALA A 231 -12.53 -8.34 -13.67
C ALA A 231 -13.03 -6.94 -14.10
N TYR A 232 -12.63 -5.91 -13.36
CA TYR A 232 -12.93 -4.52 -13.69
C TYR A 232 -11.65 -3.67 -13.65
N THR A 233 -11.67 -2.62 -14.46
CA THR A 233 -10.71 -1.52 -14.42
C THR A 233 -11.50 -0.23 -14.35
N MET A 234 -11.21 0.62 -13.35
CA MET A 234 -11.81 1.94 -13.22
C MET A 234 -11.06 2.94 -14.10
N SER A 235 -11.32 2.93 -15.40
CA SER A 235 -10.67 3.82 -16.38
C SER A 235 -11.19 5.26 -16.33
N GLU A 236 -12.38 5.46 -15.78
CA GLU A 236 -13.07 6.75 -15.67
C GLU A 236 -13.52 7.02 -14.23
N LYS A 237 -13.92 8.26 -13.92
CA LYS A 237 -14.50 8.59 -12.61
C LYS A 237 -15.87 7.92 -12.44
N GLU A 238 -16.68 7.96 -13.47
CA GLU A 238 -17.94 7.24 -13.57
C GLU A 238 -17.79 6.18 -14.66
N ASN A 239 -17.60 4.94 -14.24
CA ASN A 239 -17.37 3.86 -15.21
C ASN A 239 -18.70 3.35 -15.78
N PRO A 240 -18.66 2.69 -16.94
CA PRO A 240 -19.82 2.00 -17.49
C PRO A 240 -20.45 1.03 -16.48
N VAL A 241 -21.77 0.85 -16.58
CA VAL A 241 -22.52 -0.10 -15.75
C VAL A 241 -22.02 -1.52 -16.02
N LEU A 242 -21.73 -2.26 -14.95
CA LEU A 242 -21.47 -3.69 -15.02
C LEU A 242 -22.79 -4.46 -14.85
N THR A 243 -23.19 -5.17 -15.90
CA THR A 243 -24.44 -5.95 -15.93
C THR A 243 -24.21 -7.38 -15.49
N ILE A 244 -25.07 -7.88 -14.61
CA ILE A 244 -24.98 -9.22 -14.02
C ILE A 244 -26.31 -9.93 -14.20
N HIS A 245 -26.30 -11.04 -14.91
CA HIS A 245 -27.51 -11.79 -15.19
C HIS A 245 -27.91 -12.70 -14.01
N VAL A 246 -29.19 -12.69 -13.67
CA VAL A 246 -29.77 -13.48 -12.59
C VAL A 246 -31.05 -14.20 -13.03
N VAL A 247 -31.42 -15.26 -12.33
CA VAL A 247 -32.69 -15.97 -12.51
C VAL A 247 -33.43 -16.10 -11.18
N LYS A 248 -34.76 -16.13 -11.20
CA LYS A 248 -35.57 -16.25 -9.99
C LYS A 248 -35.35 -17.62 -9.34
N LYS A 249 -35.22 -17.67 -8.01
CA LYS A 249 -35.13 -18.93 -7.26
C LYS A 249 -36.47 -19.67 -7.34
N SER A 250 -36.43 -20.94 -7.73
CA SER A 250 -37.59 -21.83 -7.64
C SER A 250 -37.88 -22.12 -6.17
N VAL A 251 -39.07 -21.75 -5.69
CA VAL A 251 -39.58 -22.20 -4.40
C VAL A 251 -40.15 -23.60 -4.58
N THR A 252 -39.54 -24.61 -3.96
CA THR A 252 -40.20 -25.90 -3.76
C THR A 252 -41.23 -25.70 -2.64
N PRO A 253 -42.53 -25.93 -2.85
CA PRO A 253 -43.50 -25.91 -1.77
C PRO A 253 -43.20 -27.06 -0.81
N ASP A 254 -43.05 -26.78 0.49
CA ASP A 254 -43.07 -27.81 1.52
C ASP A 254 -44.49 -28.42 1.53
N ILE A 255 -44.63 -29.60 0.92
CA ILE A 255 -45.82 -30.43 1.06
C ILE A 255 -45.66 -31.24 2.35
N PRO A 256 -46.59 -31.16 3.32
CA PRO A 256 -46.57 -32.01 4.51
C PRO A 256 -46.72 -33.48 4.08
N SER A 257 -45.81 -34.33 4.55
CA SER A 257 -45.86 -35.77 4.32
C SER A 257 -46.94 -36.40 5.21
N ASP A 258 -48.09 -36.72 4.61
CA ASP A 258 -49.05 -37.68 5.16
C ASP A 258 -48.95 -39.00 4.39
N ASN A 259 -48.70 -40.07 5.14
CA ASN A 259 -48.62 -41.44 4.68
C ASN A 259 -50.04 -42.01 4.43
N HIS A 260 -50.36 -42.34 3.19
CA HIS A 260 -51.31 -43.42 2.88
C HIS A 260 -51.00 -44.07 1.52
N PRO A 261 -50.93 -45.41 1.42
CA PRO A 261 -50.67 -46.09 0.16
C PRO A 261 -51.98 -46.42 -0.55
N THR A 262 -52.12 -46.04 -1.82
CA THR A 262 -53.03 -46.73 -2.74
C THR A 262 -52.40 -46.87 -4.11
N ASN A 263 -52.40 -48.12 -4.56
CA ASN A 263 -51.84 -48.66 -5.78
C ASN A 263 -52.89 -48.58 -6.91
N VAL A 264 -52.55 -48.01 -8.07
CA VAL A 264 -53.06 -48.40 -9.40
C VAL A 264 -52.01 -48.08 -10.49
N THR A 265 -51.93 -48.99 -11.45
CA THR A 265 -50.91 -49.16 -12.52
C THR A 265 -51.50 -48.69 -13.90
N PRO A 266 -50.86 -48.91 -15.07
CA PRO A 266 -49.87 -48.09 -15.80
C PRO A 266 -50.36 -47.51 -17.15
N GLU A 267 -49.65 -46.53 -17.72
CA GLU A 267 -49.55 -46.36 -19.20
C GLU A 267 -48.11 -46.07 -19.64
N THR A 268 -47.77 -46.62 -20.80
CA THR A 268 -46.44 -46.99 -21.30
C THR A 268 -45.88 -45.94 -22.31
N PRO A 269 -44.74 -46.15 -23.00
CA PRO A 269 -43.54 -45.31 -22.86
C PRO A 269 -43.21 -44.48 -24.12
N VAL A 270 -42.38 -43.44 -23.99
CA VAL A 270 -41.55 -42.98 -25.11
C VAL A 270 -40.07 -43.08 -24.79
N THR A 271 -39.41 -43.77 -25.72
CA THR A 271 -38.06 -44.34 -25.73
C THR A 271 -36.93 -43.31 -25.64
N PRO A 272 -35.80 -43.67 -24.99
CA PRO A 272 -34.59 -42.86 -24.89
C PRO A 272 -33.58 -43.14 -26.02
N ALA A 273 -32.78 -42.14 -26.39
CA ALA A 273 -31.57 -42.31 -27.20
C ALA A 273 -30.52 -41.22 -26.83
N PRO A 274 -29.21 -41.53 -26.92
CA PRO A 274 -28.32 -41.36 -25.76
C PRO A 274 -27.01 -40.57 -26.04
N THR A 275 -26.18 -40.47 -24.97
CA THR A 275 -24.69 -40.42 -24.94
C THR A 275 -24.00 -39.07 -25.30
N THR A 276 -23.02 -38.51 -24.59
CA THR A 276 -22.17 -38.88 -23.42
C THR A 276 -21.41 -37.60 -22.92
N PRO A 277 -20.42 -37.70 -22.01
CA PRO A 277 -20.40 -37.16 -20.67
C PRO A 277 -19.74 -35.77 -20.58
N THR A 278 -19.67 -35.20 -19.37
CA THR A 278 -18.42 -34.65 -18.78
C THR A 278 -18.76 -33.49 -17.86
N GLY A 279 -18.29 -33.61 -16.61
CA GLY A 279 -17.94 -32.44 -15.81
C GLY A 279 -18.76 -32.27 -14.55
N GLU A 280 -18.52 -33.10 -13.54
CA GLU A 280 -18.57 -32.61 -12.16
C GLU A 280 -17.69 -31.36 -12.06
N THR A 281 -18.27 -30.17 -12.14
CA THR A 281 -17.58 -28.91 -11.86
C THR A 281 -18.16 -28.31 -10.59
N THR A 282 -17.71 -28.93 -9.50
CA THR A 282 -17.49 -28.36 -8.16
C THR A 282 -17.74 -26.85 -8.07
N GLN A 283 -18.89 -26.50 -7.50
CA GLN A 283 -19.23 -25.16 -6.99
C GLN A 283 -18.03 -24.57 -6.22
N ARG A 284 -17.55 -23.37 -6.60
CA ARG A 284 -16.58 -22.63 -5.78
C ARG A 284 -17.30 -21.65 -4.84
N PRO A 285 -16.97 -21.63 -3.53
CA PRO A 285 -17.83 -21.08 -2.49
C PRO A 285 -17.77 -19.55 -2.38
N ALA A 286 -18.87 -18.97 -1.89
CA ALA A 286 -19.02 -17.58 -1.45
C ALA A 286 -17.83 -17.05 -0.65
N GLU A 287 -17.49 -15.77 -0.86
CA GLU A 287 -16.40 -15.11 -0.15
C GLU A 287 -16.67 -15.12 1.36
N PRO A 288 -15.74 -15.65 2.18
CA PRO A 288 -15.84 -15.73 3.63
C PRO A 288 -16.18 -14.40 4.32
N THR A 289 -17.28 -14.32 5.08
CA THR A 289 -17.42 -13.30 6.15
C THR A 289 -16.23 -13.40 7.12
N ILE A 290 -15.38 -12.37 7.15
CA ILE A 290 -14.18 -12.35 8.00
C ILE A 290 -14.57 -11.90 9.41
N PRO A 291 -14.32 -12.70 10.46
CA PRO A 291 -14.66 -12.32 11.83
C PRO A 291 -13.91 -11.06 12.29
N ASN A 292 -14.54 -10.26 13.16
CA ASN A 292 -13.99 -9.00 13.69
C ASN A 292 -12.63 -9.14 14.41
N TYR A 293 -12.31 -10.34 14.92
CA TYR A 293 -11.04 -10.64 15.57
C TYR A 293 -9.89 -10.85 14.58
N ALA A 294 -10.19 -11.04 13.29
CA ALA A 294 -9.20 -11.33 12.28
C ALA A 294 -8.36 -10.09 11.96
N ALA A 295 -7.06 -10.30 11.72
CA ALA A 295 -6.20 -9.23 11.27
C ALA A 295 -6.56 -8.82 9.84
N LYS A 296 -6.54 -7.51 9.55
CA LYS A 296 -6.81 -6.94 8.22
C LYS A 296 -5.72 -7.34 7.21
N LYS A 297 -6.08 -7.42 5.92
CA LYS A 297 -5.11 -7.55 4.82
C LYS A 297 -4.10 -6.40 4.89
N GLY A 298 -2.83 -6.73 4.68
CA GLY A 298 -1.66 -5.87 4.90
C GLY A 298 -1.18 -5.76 6.36
N ALA A 299 -1.99 -6.18 7.35
CA ALA A 299 -1.59 -6.08 8.75
C ALA A 299 -0.56 -7.16 9.12
N ALA A 300 0.33 -6.81 10.05
CA ALA A 300 1.29 -7.76 10.59
C ALA A 300 0.69 -8.56 11.76
N VAL A 301 0.86 -9.87 11.71
CA VAL A 301 0.53 -10.83 12.79
C VAL A 301 1.78 -11.56 13.27
N TYR A 302 1.74 -12.11 14.47
CA TYR A 302 2.82 -12.94 15.00
C TYR A 302 2.30 -14.19 15.69
N ALA A 303 3.08 -15.27 15.61
CA ALA A 303 2.71 -16.55 16.20
C ALA A 303 2.99 -16.57 17.72
N THR A 304 1.98 -16.93 18.51
CA THR A 304 2.06 -17.10 19.97
C THR A 304 2.36 -18.54 20.39
N ARG A 305 2.09 -19.50 19.50
CA ARG A 305 2.37 -20.94 19.65
C ARG A 305 3.16 -21.44 18.43
N ALA A 306 3.59 -22.70 18.48
CA ALA A 306 4.20 -23.33 17.32
C ALA A 306 3.18 -23.46 16.19
N ILE A 307 3.58 -23.09 14.97
CA ILE A 307 2.77 -23.20 13.75
C ILE A 307 3.63 -23.71 12.59
N TYR A 308 2.97 -24.11 11.51
CA TYR A 308 3.63 -24.37 10.23
C TYR A 308 3.07 -23.41 9.18
N LEU A 309 3.89 -23.08 8.18
CA LEU A 309 3.45 -22.46 6.94
C LEU A 309 3.12 -23.57 5.95
N TYR A 310 1.99 -23.45 5.25
CA TYR A 310 1.49 -24.47 4.33
C TYR A 310 1.41 -23.95 2.90
N LYS A 311 1.55 -24.84 1.92
CA LYS A 311 1.32 -24.53 0.49
C LYS A 311 -0.14 -24.16 0.19
N LYS A 312 -1.11 -24.78 0.89
CA LYS A 312 -2.55 -24.61 0.66
C LYS A 312 -3.30 -24.36 1.97
N ALA A 313 -4.54 -23.86 1.89
CA ALA A 313 -5.37 -23.54 3.04
C ALA A 313 -5.87 -24.78 3.82
N ASN A 314 -5.99 -25.93 3.17
CA ASN A 314 -6.35 -27.18 3.83
C ASN A 314 -5.10 -27.92 4.33
N PHE A 315 -4.78 -27.77 5.61
CA PHE A 315 -3.47 -28.13 6.17
C PHE A 315 -3.22 -29.64 6.21
N LYS A 316 -2.22 -30.10 5.46
CA LYS A 316 -1.70 -31.48 5.50
C LYS A 316 -0.20 -31.50 5.83
N PRO A 317 0.33 -32.53 6.53
CA PRO A 317 1.77 -32.63 6.82
C PRO A 317 2.67 -32.52 5.59
N SER A 318 2.27 -33.11 4.46
CA SER A 318 3.00 -33.08 3.19
C SER A 318 3.08 -31.69 2.53
N GLN A 319 2.26 -30.73 2.98
CA GLN A 319 2.20 -29.38 2.43
C GLN A 319 2.98 -28.36 3.27
N ARG A 320 3.64 -28.79 4.35
CA ARG A 320 4.41 -27.91 5.24
C ARG A 320 5.63 -27.37 4.48
N LEU A 321 5.74 -26.04 4.42
CA LEU A 321 6.84 -25.29 3.82
C LEU A 321 7.91 -24.91 4.84
N ALA A 322 7.50 -24.68 6.08
CA ALA A 322 8.37 -24.28 7.18
C ALA A 322 7.69 -24.54 8.52
N LYS A 323 8.50 -24.84 9.54
CA LYS A 323 8.09 -24.94 10.94
C LYS A 323 8.53 -23.70 11.69
N TYR A 324 7.62 -23.14 12.48
CA TYR A 324 7.89 -22.01 13.35
C TYR A 324 7.67 -22.45 14.80
N PRO A 325 8.75 -22.65 15.58
CA PRO A 325 8.63 -23.12 16.95
C PRO A 325 8.03 -22.05 17.88
N LYS A 326 7.52 -22.49 19.04
CA LYS A 326 7.13 -21.56 20.11
C LYS A 326 8.39 -20.92 20.69
N VAL A 327 8.45 -19.59 20.68
CA VAL A 327 9.61 -18.82 21.16
C VAL A 327 9.21 -17.67 22.08
N LYS A 328 10.20 -17.11 22.80
CA LYS A 328 10.03 -15.91 23.62
C LYS A 328 9.48 -14.75 22.79
N ARG A 329 8.68 -13.88 23.41
CA ARG A 329 7.91 -12.82 22.73
C ARG A 329 8.73 -12.01 21.72
N VAL A 330 9.89 -11.53 22.15
CA VAL A 330 10.82 -10.72 21.35
C VAL A 330 11.32 -11.42 20.07
N ASN A 331 11.32 -12.75 20.05
CA ASN A 331 11.82 -13.57 18.94
C ASN A 331 10.68 -14.17 18.10
N ARG A 332 9.40 -13.91 18.43
CA ARG A 332 8.28 -14.55 17.73
C ARG A 332 8.25 -14.19 16.24
N PRO A 333 7.96 -15.16 15.36
CA PRO A 333 7.96 -14.91 13.93
C PRO A 333 6.78 -14.01 13.55
N MET A 334 7.04 -13.06 12.65
CA MET A 334 6.07 -12.14 12.11
C MET A 334 5.72 -12.49 10.67
N PHE A 335 4.48 -12.18 10.31
CA PHE A 335 3.92 -12.41 8.99
C PHE A 335 3.06 -11.21 8.59
N VAL A 336 3.10 -10.82 7.32
CA VAL A 336 2.13 -9.87 6.75
C VAL A 336 1.00 -10.65 6.13
N VAL A 337 -0.24 -10.37 6.52
CA VAL A 337 -1.43 -10.96 5.91
C VAL A 337 -1.57 -10.40 4.50
N THR A 338 -1.48 -11.26 3.50
CA THR A 338 -1.64 -10.86 2.09
C THR A 338 -3.01 -11.25 1.56
N ASP A 339 -3.67 -12.23 2.17
CA ASP A 339 -5.02 -12.64 1.79
C ASP A 339 -5.69 -13.54 2.84
N TYR A 340 -6.93 -13.96 2.57
CA TYR A 340 -7.67 -14.91 3.38
C TYR A 340 -8.01 -16.17 2.60
N ALA A 341 -8.23 -17.27 3.32
CA ALA A 341 -8.81 -18.48 2.77
C ALA A 341 -9.61 -19.21 3.86
N ARG A 342 -10.46 -20.14 3.46
CA ARG A 342 -11.03 -21.14 4.36
C ARG A 342 -10.47 -22.52 4.03
N SER A 343 -10.26 -23.35 5.04
CA SER A 343 -10.11 -24.79 4.81
C SER A 343 -11.46 -25.39 4.39
N THR A 344 -11.44 -26.64 3.92
CA THR A 344 -12.65 -27.35 3.48
C THR A 344 -13.72 -27.47 4.57
N ASN A 345 -13.31 -27.47 5.84
CA ASN A 345 -14.20 -27.43 7.01
C ASN A 345 -14.54 -26.01 7.49
N GLY A 346 -14.33 -24.98 6.67
CA GLY A 346 -14.72 -23.59 6.95
C GLY A 346 -13.77 -22.79 7.86
N ALA A 347 -12.73 -23.40 8.43
CA ALA A 347 -11.83 -22.67 9.34
C ALA A 347 -11.00 -21.60 8.59
N LEU A 348 -10.97 -20.38 9.14
CA LEU A 348 -10.24 -19.25 8.55
C LEU A 348 -8.72 -19.48 8.59
N ARG A 349 -8.07 -19.16 7.47
CA ARG A 349 -6.62 -19.17 7.26
C ARG A 349 -6.18 -17.81 6.75
N TYR A 350 -4.99 -17.39 7.15
CA TYR A 350 -4.32 -16.27 6.50
C TYR A 350 -3.40 -16.78 5.41
N LYS A 351 -3.48 -16.22 4.20
CA LYS A 351 -2.35 -16.22 3.28
C LYS A 351 -1.40 -15.12 3.74
N VAL A 352 -0.13 -15.44 3.86
CA VAL A 352 0.85 -14.55 4.46
C VAL A 352 2.17 -14.56 3.72
N ARG A 353 2.94 -13.49 3.91
CA ARG A 353 4.38 -13.41 3.63
C ARG A 353 5.16 -13.40 4.95
N ASP A 354 6.17 -14.24 5.07
CA ASP A 354 7.15 -14.22 6.16
C ASP A 354 8.03 -12.95 6.07
N VAL A 355 8.06 -12.15 7.16
CA VAL A 355 8.85 -10.90 7.24
C VAL A 355 9.98 -10.98 8.28
N ASN A 356 10.47 -12.18 8.55
CA ASN A 356 11.59 -12.41 9.46
C ASN A 356 12.92 -12.37 8.68
N HIS A 357 13.35 -11.18 8.28
CA HIS A 357 14.46 -10.93 7.33
C HIS A 357 15.78 -11.66 7.64
N GLY A 358 16.08 -11.95 8.90
CA GLY A 358 17.30 -12.70 9.29
C GLY A 358 17.16 -14.23 9.29
N SER A 359 16.10 -14.78 8.70
CA SER A 359 15.83 -16.23 8.72
C SER A 359 15.79 -16.82 7.31
N LYS A 360 16.09 -18.12 7.19
CA LYS A 360 15.99 -18.87 5.92
C LYS A 360 14.56 -18.95 5.35
N THR A 361 13.55 -18.52 6.12
CA THR A 361 12.15 -18.50 5.69
C THR A 361 11.68 -17.11 5.29
N ALA A 362 12.54 -16.08 5.38
CA ALA A 362 12.22 -14.72 4.96
C ALA A 362 11.63 -14.70 3.54
N GLY A 363 10.56 -13.93 3.34
CA GLY A 363 9.90 -13.78 2.05
C GLY A 363 8.99 -14.94 1.63
N LYS A 364 9.06 -16.12 2.28
CA LYS A 364 8.19 -17.26 1.93
C LYS A 364 6.71 -16.87 2.05
N VAL A 365 5.95 -17.26 1.04
CA VAL A 365 4.50 -17.07 0.99
C VAL A 365 3.80 -18.42 1.21
N GLY A 366 2.70 -18.41 1.96
CA GLY A 366 1.89 -19.60 2.19
C GLY A 366 0.75 -19.31 3.15
N TYR A 367 0.17 -20.36 3.73
CA TYR A 367 -0.99 -20.28 4.60
C TYR A 367 -0.64 -20.61 6.05
N ILE A 368 -1.16 -19.81 6.99
CA ILE A 368 -1.09 -20.05 8.44
C ILE A 368 -2.50 -20.03 9.05
N THR A 369 -2.64 -20.57 10.26
CA THR A 369 -3.92 -20.53 10.99
C THR A 369 -4.30 -19.08 11.32
N ALA A 370 -5.58 -18.73 11.18
CA ALA A 370 -6.11 -17.45 11.67
C ALA A 370 -6.67 -17.54 13.10
N ASN A 371 -6.56 -18.71 13.74
CA ASN A 371 -7.04 -18.91 15.10
C ASN A 371 -6.27 -18.02 16.09
N SER A 372 -7.01 -17.20 16.83
CA SER A 372 -6.47 -16.23 17.81
C SER A 372 -5.65 -16.87 18.93
N LYS A 373 -5.83 -18.16 19.22
CA LYS A 373 -5.01 -18.91 20.18
C LYS A 373 -3.57 -19.14 19.69
N PHE A 374 -3.32 -19.01 18.38
CA PHE A 374 -2.03 -19.28 17.74
C PHE A 374 -1.40 -18.05 17.09
N VAL A 375 -2.22 -17.16 16.54
CA VAL A 375 -1.77 -16.01 15.75
C VAL A 375 -2.57 -14.79 16.17
N VAL A 376 -1.87 -13.70 16.49
CA VAL A 376 -2.51 -12.45 16.94
C VAL A 376 -1.90 -11.23 16.24
N PRO A 377 -2.61 -10.09 16.16
CA PRO A 377 -2.07 -8.84 15.60
C PRO A 377 -0.82 -8.36 16.37
N VAL A 378 0.18 -7.87 15.62
CA VAL A 378 1.48 -7.42 16.16
C VAL A 378 1.36 -6.15 16.99
N TYR A 379 0.43 -5.26 16.65
CA TYR A 379 0.31 -3.96 17.28
C TYR A 379 -0.73 -3.97 18.42
N TYR A 380 -0.49 -3.23 19.50
CA TYR A 380 -1.52 -2.97 20.51
C TYR A 380 -2.64 -2.09 19.93
N GLN A 381 -3.84 -2.19 20.47
CA GLN A 381 -5.00 -1.40 20.04
C GLN A 381 -5.52 -0.44 21.13
N SER A 382 -4.97 -0.54 22.34
CA SER A 382 -5.40 0.22 23.51
C SER A 382 -4.19 0.68 24.33
N VAL A 383 -4.42 1.65 25.21
CA VAL A 383 -3.48 2.08 26.24
C VAL A 383 -3.55 1.10 27.42
N PRO A 384 -2.42 0.70 28.04
CA PRO A 384 -2.45 -0.10 29.27
C PRO A 384 -3.16 0.67 30.40
N LYS A 385 -3.92 -0.03 31.26
CA LYS A 385 -4.58 0.58 32.42
C LYS A 385 -3.60 1.33 33.33
N SER A 386 -2.38 0.80 33.49
CA SER A 386 -1.31 1.43 34.27
C SER A 386 -0.68 2.66 33.62
N GLN A 387 -1.04 2.96 32.36
CA GLN A 387 -0.39 3.96 31.50
C GLN A 387 1.13 3.76 31.39
N LYS A 388 1.65 2.58 31.72
CA LYS A 388 3.08 2.26 31.71
C LYS A 388 3.40 1.18 30.68
N LEU A 389 4.45 1.47 29.91
CA LEU A 389 5.01 0.59 28.89
C LEU A 389 6.45 0.24 29.25
N THR A 390 6.87 -1.00 29.03
CA THR A 390 8.28 -1.40 29.18
C THR A 390 8.89 -1.74 27.82
N ILE A 391 10.09 -1.24 27.54
CA ILE A 391 10.85 -1.60 26.34
C ILE A 391 11.43 -3.01 26.51
N ILE A 392 11.07 -3.94 25.63
CA ILE A 392 11.52 -5.34 25.69
C ILE A 392 12.50 -5.71 24.56
N ASN A 393 12.59 -4.90 23.51
CA ASN A 393 13.53 -5.14 22.42
C ASN A 393 14.97 -5.15 22.93
N LYS A 394 15.79 -6.13 22.52
CA LYS A 394 17.21 -6.21 22.89
C LYS A 394 17.98 -4.97 22.46
N ARG A 395 17.67 -4.42 21.27
CA ARG A 395 18.31 -3.21 20.71
C ARG A 395 17.66 -1.91 21.18
N GLY A 396 16.74 -1.95 22.13
CA GLY A 396 15.98 -0.76 22.54
C GLY A 396 14.94 -0.31 21.51
N VAL A 397 14.37 0.88 21.73
CA VAL A 397 13.34 1.51 20.87
C VAL A 397 13.63 3.00 20.80
N ASN A 398 13.51 3.58 19.59
CA ASN A 398 13.58 5.02 19.40
C ASN A 398 12.21 5.68 19.66
N ALA A 399 12.24 6.90 20.17
CA ALA A 399 11.12 7.83 20.20
C ALA A 399 11.29 8.92 19.15
N TYR A 400 10.17 9.49 18.71
CA TYR A 400 10.06 10.33 17.52
C TYR A 400 9.11 11.50 17.76
N ARG A 401 9.29 12.63 17.07
CA ARG A 401 8.32 13.75 17.13
C ARG A 401 7.00 13.41 16.44
N ASN A 402 7.08 12.66 15.35
CA ASN A 402 5.94 12.46 14.45
C ASN A 402 5.34 11.05 14.57
N VAL A 403 4.03 10.95 14.34
CA VAL A 403 3.28 9.69 14.41
C VAL A 403 3.71 8.65 13.35
N ASN A 404 4.25 9.11 12.22
CA ASN A 404 4.84 8.25 11.19
C ASN A 404 6.23 7.71 11.57
N LEU A 405 6.73 8.02 12.79
CA LEU A 405 8.05 7.67 13.31
C LEU A 405 9.22 8.31 12.54
N THR A 406 9.06 9.56 12.12
CA THR A 406 10.16 10.42 11.63
C THR A 406 10.61 11.41 12.70
N GLN A 407 11.76 12.05 12.50
CA GLN A 407 12.39 12.96 13.46
C GLN A 407 12.65 12.27 14.81
N LYS A 408 13.63 11.36 14.84
CA LYS A 408 14.05 10.67 16.07
C LYS A 408 14.52 11.70 17.11
N VAL A 409 14.04 11.55 18.34
CA VAL A 409 14.39 12.45 19.45
C VAL A 409 15.19 11.78 20.56
N LYS A 410 14.93 10.50 20.82
CA LYS A 410 15.55 9.79 21.94
C LYS A 410 15.62 8.29 21.68
N HIS A 411 16.65 7.65 22.21
CA HIS A 411 16.76 6.20 22.24
C HIS A 411 16.53 5.67 23.65
N TYR A 412 15.63 4.69 23.79
CA TYR A 412 15.34 4.01 25.05
C TYR A 412 15.87 2.58 25.04
N ARG A 413 16.73 2.27 26.03
CA ARG A 413 17.32 0.94 26.19
C ARG A 413 16.26 -0.06 26.69
N LYS A 414 16.53 -1.35 26.50
CA LYS A 414 15.73 -2.44 27.08
C LYS A 414 15.55 -2.24 28.59
N GLY A 415 14.35 -2.49 29.10
CA GLY A 415 14.00 -2.32 30.51
C GLY A 415 13.47 -0.93 30.85
N THR A 416 13.65 0.07 29.97
CA THR A 416 13.11 1.41 30.21
C THR A 416 11.59 1.38 30.36
N HIS A 417 11.08 2.08 31.37
CA HIS A 417 9.65 2.30 31.59
C HIS A 417 9.24 3.67 31.05
N LEU A 418 8.17 3.70 30.26
CA LEU A 418 7.63 4.91 29.64
C LEU A 418 6.18 5.11 30.06
N THR A 419 5.82 6.36 30.35
CA THR A 419 4.43 6.77 30.60
C THR A 419 3.78 7.12 29.26
N VAL A 420 2.65 6.48 28.96
CA VAL A 420 1.92 6.63 27.70
C VAL A 420 0.60 7.36 27.93
N LYS A 421 0.34 8.39 27.12
CA LYS A 421 -0.87 9.22 27.21
C LYS A 421 -2.01 8.67 26.37
N LYS A 422 -1.72 8.30 25.12
CA LYS A 422 -2.70 7.74 24.19
C LYS A 422 -2.07 6.79 23.18
N ILE A 423 -2.91 6.00 22.52
CA ILE A 423 -2.53 5.21 21.35
C ILE A 423 -3.08 5.88 20.09
N VAL A 424 -2.26 5.98 19.05
CA VAL A 424 -2.60 6.62 17.78
C VAL A 424 -2.43 5.61 16.65
N LYS A 425 -3.44 5.53 15.78
CA LYS A 425 -3.41 4.68 14.59
C LYS A 425 -2.72 5.44 13.45
N TYR A 426 -1.83 4.75 12.74
CA TYR A 426 -1.21 5.23 11.52
C TYR A 426 -1.20 4.10 10.49
N ARG A 427 -2.03 4.25 9.45
CA ARG A 427 -2.32 3.20 8.46
C ARG A 427 -2.76 1.90 9.15
N LEU A 428 -2.05 0.78 8.90
CA LEU A 428 -2.34 -0.55 9.49
C LEU A 428 -1.63 -0.82 10.81
N THR A 429 -1.04 0.20 11.42
CA THR A 429 -0.18 0.05 12.60
C THR A 429 -0.54 1.09 13.66
N THR A 430 -0.02 0.92 14.88
CA THR A 430 -0.30 1.86 15.98
C THR A 430 0.96 2.29 16.71
N ARG A 431 0.92 3.47 17.33
CA ARG A 431 1.98 4.13 18.09
C ARG A 431 1.44 4.55 19.45
N TYR A 432 2.29 4.54 20.47
CA TYR A 432 1.98 5.23 21.72
C TYR A 432 2.52 6.64 21.65
N GLN A 433 1.69 7.62 21.99
CA GLN A 433 2.17 8.93 22.36
C GLN A 433 2.54 8.92 23.84
N LEU A 434 3.76 9.33 24.15
CA LEU A 434 4.29 9.48 25.50
C LEU A 434 3.73 10.76 26.16
N SER A 435 3.87 10.87 27.47
CA SER A 435 3.40 12.05 28.22
C SER A 435 4.05 13.36 27.76
N ASN A 436 5.28 13.30 27.26
CA ASN A 436 6.03 14.43 26.71
C ASN A 436 5.70 14.74 25.24
N GLY A 437 4.71 14.07 24.64
CA GLY A 437 4.25 14.32 23.28
C GLY A 437 4.93 13.47 22.18
N ASP A 438 6.06 12.82 22.48
CA ASP A 438 6.80 12.00 21.52
C ASP A 438 6.10 10.65 21.25
N TYR A 439 6.43 10.00 20.14
CA TYR A 439 5.84 8.74 19.70
C TYR A 439 6.84 7.58 19.75
N VAL A 440 6.36 6.43 20.22
CA VAL A 440 7.07 5.15 20.15
C VAL A 440 6.19 4.09 19.48
N THR A 441 6.81 3.07 18.90
CA THR A 441 6.08 1.93 18.31
C THR A 441 5.21 1.20 19.35
N ALA A 442 4.00 0.78 18.94
CA ALA A 442 3.15 -0.10 19.75
C ALA A 442 3.29 -1.58 19.35
N ASN A 443 4.40 -1.96 18.70
CA ASN A 443 4.69 -3.35 18.32
C ASN A 443 4.96 -4.22 19.57
N LYS A 444 4.14 -5.27 19.75
CA LYS A 444 4.18 -6.21 20.90
C LYS A 444 5.46 -7.03 21.03
N LYS A 445 6.36 -7.03 20.03
CA LYS A 445 7.70 -7.61 20.13
C LYS A 445 8.74 -6.64 20.65
N LEU A 446 8.47 -5.34 20.57
CA LEU A 446 9.41 -4.28 20.94
C LEU A 446 9.07 -3.66 22.29
N VAL A 447 7.77 -3.64 22.62
CA VAL A 447 7.25 -3.06 23.86
C VAL A 447 6.21 -3.98 24.51
N ILE A 448 6.04 -3.87 25.83
CA ILE A 448 5.03 -4.63 26.58
C ILE A 448 4.25 -3.73 27.55
N GLN A 449 2.93 -3.88 27.54
CA GLN A 449 2.06 -3.30 28.56
C GLN A 449 2.36 -3.97 29.90
N LYS A 450 2.53 -3.19 30.97
CA LYS A 450 2.60 -3.74 32.33
C LYS A 450 1.18 -3.74 32.88
N ASP A 451 0.55 -4.90 32.94
CA ASP A 451 -0.69 -5.06 33.69
C ASP A 451 -0.32 -5.02 35.18
N ILE A 452 -1.06 -4.24 35.96
CA ILE A 452 -1.00 -4.33 37.42
C ILE A 452 -1.58 -5.71 37.73
N LYS A 453 -0.74 -6.61 38.26
CA LYS A 453 -1.21 -7.85 38.87
C LYS A 453 -1.90 -7.52 40.18
#